data_AF-A0A661HTT0-F1
#
_entry.id   AF-A0A661HTT0-F1
#
_cell.length_a   1.000
_cell.length_b   1.000
_cell.length_c   1.000
_cell.angle_alpha   90.00
_cell.angle_beta   90.00
_cell.angle_gamma   90.00
#
_symmetry.space_group_name_H-M   'P 1'
#
loop_
_entity.id
_entity.type
_entity.pdbx_description
1 polymer ?
#
loop_
_entity_poly.entity_id
_entity_poly.type
_entity_poly.pdbx_seq_one_letter_code
_entity_poly.pdbx_strand_id
1 'polypeptide(L)'
;MKQISISLITFILLAGCASNNPPPVKKPVIVKDQNISNVAPPTPKHKGELKVVEDTNYSSAYMYPEDSVKKEKVVAPTQTAPLVTDTGMNKEECIAMISQEKFDKYTEMFGSETASIKRCNMIQAMNR
;
A
#
# COMPACT_ATOMS: atom_id res chain seq x y z
N MET A 1 -10.79 24.48 -41.80
CA MET A 1 -11.99 24.97 -41.07
C MET A 1 -12.48 24.07 -39.93
N LYS A 2 -11.81 22.95 -39.58
CA LYS A 2 -12.24 22.07 -38.45
C LYS A 2 -11.53 22.35 -37.10
N GLN A 3 -10.38 23.01 -37.09
CA GLN A 3 -9.65 23.30 -35.83
C GLN A 3 -10.13 24.56 -35.09
N ILE A 4 -10.71 25.53 -35.80
CA ILE A 4 -11.22 26.78 -35.18
C ILE A 4 -12.46 26.47 -34.32
N SER A 5 -13.22 25.44 -34.68
CA SER A 5 -14.45 25.03 -33.99
C SER A 5 -14.21 24.43 -32.60
N ILE A 6 -13.06 23.78 -32.38
CA ILE A 6 -12.77 23.07 -31.12
C ILE A 6 -12.27 24.04 -30.05
N SER A 7 -11.56 25.11 -30.45
CA SER A 7 -11.02 26.11 -29.52
C SER A 7 -12.08 27.07 -28.94
N LEU A 8 -13.26 27.18 -29.58
CA LEU A 8 -14.33 28.06 -29.09
C LEU A 8 -15.13 27.41 -27.94
N ILE A 9 -15.23 26.08 -27.92
CA ILE A 9 -16.05 25.33 -26.96
C ILE A 9 -15.36 25.27 -25.58
N THR A 10 -14.03 25.21 -25.54
CA THR A 10 -13.27 25.18 -24.28
C THR A 10 -13.29 26.50 -23.52
N PHE A 11 -13.45 27.65 -24.19
CA PHE A 11 -13.51 28.95 -23.53
C PHE A 11 -14.85 29.22 -22.82
N ILE A 12 -15.96 28.61 -23.27
CA ILE A 12 -17.29 28.80 -22.68
C ILE A 12 -17.42 28.05 -21.33
N LEU A 13 -16.68 26.96 -21.14
CA LEU A 13 -16.72 26.15 -19.91
C LEU A 13 -16.00 26.79 -18.71
N LEU A 14 -15.11 27.77 -18.91
CA LEU A 14 -14.38 28.44 -17.80
C LEU A 14 -15.09 29.70 -17.25
N ALA A 15 -16.07 30.26 -17.95
CA ALA A 15 -16.75 31.50 -17.51
C ALA A 15 -17.82 31.27 -16.42
N GLY A 16 -18.11 30.01 -16.06
CA GLY A 16 -19.18 29.65 -15.12
C GLY A 16 -18.81 29.69 -13.63
N CYS A 17 -17.56 29.95 -13.26
CA CYS A 17 -17.10 29.95 -11.85
C CYS A 17 -16.96 31.36 -11.25
N ALA A 18 -17.85 32.30 -11.59
CA ALA A 18 -17.94 33.58 -10.88
C ALA A 18 -18.90 33.45 -9.69
N SER A 19 -18.34 33.22 -8.50
CA SER A 19 -19.08 33.19 -7.24
C SER A 19 -19.49 34.62 -6.84
N ASN A 20 -20.70 35.03 -7.25
CA ASN A 20 -21.32 36.28 -6.79
C ASN A 20 -21.87 36.09 -5.37
N ASN A 21 -20.99 36.00 -4.38
CA ASN A 21 -21.40 36.11 -2.99
C ASN A 21 -21.51 37.59 -2.61
N PRO A 22 -22.67 38.09 -2.13
CA PRO A 22 -22.77 39.45 -1.61
C PRO A 22 -21.84 39.59 -0.40
N PRO A 23 -21.21 40.77 -0.18
CA PRO A 23 -20.34 40.99 0.96
C PRO A 23 -21.13 40.77 2.27
N PRO A 24 -20.53 40.13 3.28
CA PRO A 24 -21.23 39.84 4.52
C PRO A 24 -21.56 41.15 5.25
N VAL A 25 -22.86 41.40 5.43
CA VAL A 25 -23.36 42.50 6.25
C VAL A 25 -22.96 42.23 7.71
N LYS A 26 -22.08 43.07 8.26
CA LYS A 26 -21.69 43.01 9.67
C LYS A 26 -22.87 43.46 10.53
N LYS A 27 -23.49 42.54 11.27
CA LYS A 27 -24.47 42.89 12.32
C LYS A 27 -23.72 43.48 13.53
N PRO A 28 -24.22 44.54 14.17
CA PRO A 28 -23.60 45.03 15.39
C PRO A 28 -23.73 43.97 16.49
N VAL A 29 -22.58 43.64 17.10
CA VAL A 29 -22.51 42.76 18.26
C VAL A 29 -22.99 43.57 19.46
N ILE A 30 -24.19 43.26 19.94
CA ILE A 30 -24.64 43.71 21.26
C ILE A 30 -23.88 42.87 22.28
N VAL A 31 -22.83 43.45 22.87
CA VAL A 31 -22.15 42.86 24.02
C VAL A 31 -23.11 43.00 25.20
N LYS A 32 -23.76 41.91 25.56
CA LYS A 32 -24.48 41.81 26.83
C LYS A 32 -23.47 41.30 27.85
N ASP A 33 -23.12 42.14 28.82
CA ASP A 33 -22.29 41.74 29.95
C ASP A 33 -22.97 40.59 30.69
N GLN A 34 -22.52 39.37 30.39
CA GLN A 34 -22.91 38.19 31.14
C GLN A 34 -21.92 38.02 32.27
N ASN A 35 -22.21 38.66 33.40
CA ASN A 35 -21.67 38.26 34.69
C ASN A 35 -22.30 36.90 35.04
N ILE A 36 -21.67 35.84 34.56
CA ILE A 36 -21.98 34.48 34.97
C ILE A 36 -20.74 33.98 35.69
N SER A 37 -20.82 33.98 37.02
CA SER A 37 -19.89 33.24 37.87
C SER A 37 -20.05 31.75 37.58
N ASN A 38 -19.30 31.27 36.59
CA ASN A 38 -19.23 29.87 36.22
C ASN A 38 -18.28 29.15 37.19
N VAL A 39 -18.75 28.85 38.39
CA VAL A 39 -18.07 27.85 39.22
C VAL A 39 -18.90 26.58 39.17
N ALA A 40 -18.55 25.73 38.20
CA ALA A 40 -19.06 24.37 38.15
C ALA A 40 -18.59 23.60 39.39
N PRO A 41 -19.44 22.76 40.00
CA PRO A 41 -19.03 21.92 41.12
C PRO A 41 -17.88 21.00 40.69
N PRO A 42 -16.87 20.77 41.56
CA PRO A 42 -15.73 19.94 41.21
C PRO A 42 -16.18 18.51 40.91
N THR A 43 -15.70 17.94 39.81
CA THR A 43 -16.01 16.57 39.41
C THR A 43 -15.45 15.56 40.42
N PRO A 44 -16.24 14.56 40.83
CA PRO A 44 -15.77 13.53 41.74
C PRO A 44 -14.67 12.71 41.08
N LYS A 45 -13.46 12.78 41.63
CA LYS A 45 -12.32 11.96 41.19
C LYS A 45 -12.48 10.56 41.79
N HIS A 46 -13.06 9.63 41.03
CA HIS A 46 -12.99 8.22 41.37
C HIS A 46 -11.55 7.74 41.21
N LYS A 47 -10.92 7.31 42.32
CA LYS A 47 -9.63 6.60 42.30
C LYS A 47 -9.89 5.15 41.88
N GLY A 48 -10.10 4.95 40.58
CA GLY A 48 -10.12 3.60 40.02
C GLY A 48 -8.68 3.13 39.85
N GLU A 49 -8.29 2.07 40.55
CA GLU A 49 -7.05 1.38 40.24
C GLU A 49 -7.20 0.66 38.90
N LEU A 50 -6.15 0.71 38.08
CA LEU A 50 -6.13 0.00 36.80
C LEU A 50 -6.19 -1.49 37.08
N LYS A 51 -7.26 -2.14 36.62
CA LYS A 51 -7.33 -3.60 36.61
C LYS A 51 -6.33 -4.13 35.59
N VAL A 52 -5.44 -5.01 36.03
CA VAL A 52 -4.55 -5.74 35.13
C VAL A 52 -5.41 -6.69 34.31
N VAL A 53 -5.40 -6.50 32.98
CA VAL A 53 -6.05 -7.40 32.03
C VAL A 53 -4.97 -8.33 31.51
N GLU A 54 -5.11 -9.63 31.76
CA GLU A 54 -4.21 -10.65 31.22
C GLU A 54 -4.72 -11.11 29.85
N ASP A 55 -3.93 -10.83 28.80
CA ASP A 55 -4.20 -11.32 27.45
C ASP A 55 -3.78 -12.79 27.34
N THR A 56 -4.72 -13.69 27.65
CA THR A 56 -4.53 -15.15 27.54
C THR A 56 -4.78 -15.69 26.13
N ASN A 57 -5.04 -14.80 25.15
CA ASN A 57 -5.30 -15.18 23.76
C ASN A 57 -4.01 -15.35 22.91
N TYR A 58 -2.86 -15.51 23.56
CA TYR A 58 -1.59 -15.77 22.89
C TYR A 58 -1.19 -17.23 23.03
N SER A 59 -0.98 -17.92 21.91
CA SER A 59 -0.33 -19.23 21.86
C SER A 59 0.90 -19.13 20.96
N SER A 60 2.08 -19.40 21.53
CA SER A 60 3.33 -19.42 20.78
C SER A 60 3.32 -20.47 19.67
N ALA A 61 2.65 -21.61 19.90
CA ALA A 61 2.49 -22.67 18.91
C ALA A 61 1.62 -22.25 17.70
N TYR A 62 0.71 -21.28 17.88
CA TYR A 62 -0.06 -20.71 16.77
C TYR A 62 0.74 -19.66 15.99
N MET A 63 1.57 -18.88 16.69
CA MET A 63 2.42 -17.85 16.07
C MET A 63 3.63 -18.44 15.35
N TYR A 64 4.16 -19.54 15.86
CA TYR A 64 5.34 -20.23 15.34
C TYR A 64 5.06 -21.73 15.29
N PRO A 65 4.28 -22.21 14.31
CA PRO A 65 4.12 -23.64 14.11
C PRO A 65 5.48 -24.26 13.82
N GLU A 66 5.78 -25.40 14.44
CA GLU A 66 7.02 -26.12 14.16
C GLU A 66 6.95 -26.73 12.75
N ASP A 67 7.81 -26.27 11.86
CA ASP A 67 8.01 -26.90 10.57
C ASP A 67 8.61 -28.29 10.80
N SER A 68 7.91 -29.33 10.35
CA SER A 68 8.45 -30.70 10.30
C SER A 68 9.46 -30.83 9.17
N VAL A 69 10.58 -30.11 9.27
CA VAL A 69 11.71 -30.27 8.37
C VAL A 69 12.25 -31.69 8.59
N LYS A 70 12.03 -32.57 7.59
CA LYS A 70 12.75 -33.85 7.50
C LYS A 70 14.23 -33.55 7.69
N LYS A 71 14.84 -34.09 8.75
CA LYS A 71 16.26 -33.94 9.05
C LYS A 71 17.06 -34.37 7.83
N GLU A 72 17.49 -33.40 7.04
CA GLU A 72 18.43 -33.60 5.97
C GLU A 72 19.76 -33.96 6.59
N LYS A 73 20.32 -35.07 6.12
CA LYS A 73 21.56 -35.66 6.63
C LYS A 73 22.67 -34.64 6.43
N VAL A 74 23.26 -34.15 7.53
CA VAL A 74 24.42 -33.25 7.51
C VAL A 74 25.54 -33.88 6.70
N VAL A 75 25.83 -33.33 5.52
CA VAL A 75 27.03 -33.62 4.74
C VAL A 75 28.03 -32.49 4.98
N ALA A 76 29.27 -32.85 5.30
CA ALA A 76 30.39 -31.99 5.66
C ALA A 76 30.74 -30.95 4.57
N PRO A 77 31.43 -29.83 4.92
CA PRO A 77 31.63 -28.70 4.03
C PRO A 77 32.82 -28.96 3.11
N THR A 78 32.58 -29.32 1.86
CA THR A 78 33.55 -29.14 0.77
C THR A 78 32.80 -29.07 -0.55
N GLN A 79 33.23 -28.12 -1.39
CA GLN A 79 32.93 -27.94 -2.82
C GLN A 79 31.83 -26.92 -3.15
N THR A 80 32.33 -25.72 -3.50
CA THR A 80 31.97 -24.91 -4.67
C THR A 80 30.77 -25.44 -5.48
N ALA A 81 29.67 -24.69 -5.45
CA ALA A 81 28.51 -24.69 -6.34
C ALA A 81 28.02 -26.01 -6.97
N PRO A 82 26.72 -26.35 -6.83
CA PRO A 82 25.99 -26.86 -7.97
C PRO A 82 25.49 -25.65 -8.75
N LEU A 83 26.04 -25.45 -9.95
CA LEU A 83 25.24 -24.89 -11.04
C LEU A 83 23.93 -25.67 -11.04
N VAL A 84 22.84 -25.00 -10.65
CA VAL A 84 21.51 -25.49 -10.95
C VAL A 84 21.51 -25.60 -12.47
N THR A 85 21.58 -26.82 -12.98
CA THR A 85 21.23 -27.14 -14.36
C THR A 85 19.74 -26.85 -14.47
N ASP A 86 19.43 -25.57 -14.59
CA ASP A 86 18.10 -25.05 -14.83
C ASP A 86 17.78 -25.45 -16.27
N THR A 87 17.02 -26.52 -16.43
CA THR A 87 16.17 -26.72 -17.61
C THR A 87 15.03 -25.68 -17.59
N GLY A 88 15.38 -24.43 -17.30
CA GLY A 88 14.52 -23.28 -17.13
C GLY A 88 14.58 -22.43 -18.38
N MET A 89 13.42 -21.89 -18.73
CA MET A 89 13.19 -21.10 -19.93
C MET A 89 14.28 -20.05 -20.14
N ASN A 90 14.79 -19.94 -21.37
CA ASN A 90 15.79 -18.92 -21.69
C ASN A 90 15.15 -17.52 -21.67
N LYS A 91 15.99 -16.48 -21.54
CA LYS A 91 15.55 -15.08 -21.54
C LYS A 91 14.70 -14.76 -22.78
N GLU A 92 15.08 -15.29 -23.94
CA GLU A 92 14.40 -15.08 -25.22
C GLU A 92 13.01 -15.72 -25.23
N GLU A 93 12.86 -16.92 -24.68
CA GLU A 93 11.56 -17.59 -24.56
C GLU A 93 10.62 -16.86 -23.59
N CYS A 94 11.17 -16.37 -22.48
CA CYS A 94 10.44 -15.58 -21.50
C CYS A 94 9.95 -14.26 -22.12
N ILE A 95 10.81 -13.55 -22.87
CA ILE A 95 10.43 -12.33 -23.60
C ILE A 95 9.39 -12.61 -24.68
N ALA A 96 9.49 -13.73 -25.40
CA ALA A 96 8.51 -14.12 -26.40
C ALA A 96 7.11 -14.35 -25.81
N MET A 97 7.03 -14.78 -24.54
CA MET A 97 5.77 -15.08 -23.86
C MET A 97 5.07 -13.84 -23.28
N ILE A 98 5.81 -12.91 -22.67
CA ILE A 98 5.24 -11.77 -21.94
C ILE A 98 5.56 -10.40 -22.54
N SER A 99 6.38 -10.32 -23.60
CA SER A 99 6.98 -9.11 -24.19
C SER A 99 8.17 -8.52 -23.41
N GLN A 100 9.03 -7.80 -24.13
CA GLN A 100 10.25 -7.20 -23.60
C GLN A 100 9.94 -6.17 -22.51
N GLU A 101 8.92 -5.34 -22.71
CA GLU A 101 8.52 -4.31 -21.73
C GLU A 101 8.11 -4.91 -20.37
N LYS A 102 7.47 -6.09 -20.38
CA LYS A 102 7.08 -6.78 -19.14
C LYS A 102 8.28 -7.46 -18.49
N PHE A 103 9.18 -8.01 -19.29
CA PHE A 103 10.43 -8.60 -18.79
C PHE A 103 11.30 -7.55 -18.11
N ASP A 104 11.45 -6.38 -18.73
CA ASP A 104 12.23 -5.27 -18.17
C ASP A 104 11.61 -4.77 -16.87
N LYS A 105 10.27 -4.65 -16.82
CA LYS A 105 9.56 -4.30 -15.59
C LYS A 105 9.74 -5.35 -14.49
N TYR A 106 9.73 -6.64 -14.80
CA TYR A 106 10.02 -7.69 -13.81
C TYR A 106 11.47 -7.60 -13.33
N THR A 107 12.40 -7.27 -14.21
CA THR A 107 13.81 -7.14 -13.86
C THR A 107 14.04 -5.92 -12.96
N GLU A 108 13.34 -4.82 -13.19
CA GLU A 108 13.34 -3.65 -12.30
C GLU A 108 12.74 -3.98 -10.93
N MET A 109 11.62 -4.72 -10.88
CA MET A 109 10.96 -5.07 -9.61
C MET A 109 11.71 -6.11 -8.78
N PHE A 110 12.36 -7.08 -9.43
CA PHE A 110 13.05 -8.19 -8.75
C PHE A 110 14.58 -8.00 -8.68
N GLY A 111 15.11 -6.94 -9.29
CA GLY A 111 16.52 -6.58 -9.25
C GLY A 111 17.48 -7.58 -9.91
N SER A 112 16.97 -8.59 -10.61
CA SER A 112 17.78 -9.62 -11.27
C SER A 112 17.04 -10.28 -12.43
N GLU A 113 17.75 -10.52 -13.53
CA GLU A 113 17.20 -11.19 -14.72
C GLU A 113 16.78 -12.63 -14.42
N THR A 114 17.50 -13.31 -13.53
CA THR A 114 17.20 -14.69 -13.12
C THR A 114 15.90 -14.79 -12.32
N ALA A 115 15.53 -13.77 -11.55
CA ALA A 115 14.24 -13.72 -10.87
C ALA A 115 13.08 -13.47 -11.84
N SER A 116 13.29 -12.64 -12.87
CA SER A 116 12.32 -12.43 -13.96
C SER A 116 12.05 -13.73 -14.73
N ILE A 117 13.10 -14.50 -15.02
CA ILE A 117 12.97 -15.81 -15.67
C ILE A 117 12.17 -16.79 -14.79
N LYS A 118 12.41 -16.82 -13.47
CA LYS A 118 11.59 -17.63 -12.54
C LYS A 118 10.11 -17.23 -12.56
N ARG A 119 9.82 -15.93 -12.68
CA ARG A 119 8.44 -15.46 -12.81
C ARG A 119 7.81 -15.90 -14.14
N CYS A 120 8.57 -15.88 -15.23
CA CYS A 120 8.14 -16.44 -16.51
C CYS A 120 7.82 -17.93 -16.41
N ASN A 121 8.67 -18.72 -15.77
CA ASN A 121 8.42 -20.15 -15.56
C ASN A 121 7.12 -20.40 -14.78
N MET A 122 6.84 -19.56 -13.77
CA MET A 122 5.58 -19.62 -13.03
C MET A 122 4.38 -19.28 -13.93
N ILE A 123 4.46 -18.23 -14.73
CA ILE A 123 3.41 -17.82 -15.66
C ILE A 123 3.16 -18.91 -16.72
N GLN A 124 4.22 -19.51 -17.24
CA GLN A 124 4.13 -20.62 -18.19
C GLN A 124 3.41 -21.83 -17.60
N ALA A 125 3.72 -22.18 -16.34
CA ALA A 125 3.04 -23.27 -15.63
C ALA A 125 1.55 -22.97 -15.35
N MET A 126 1.17 -21.70 -15.23
CA MET A 126 -0.22 -21.28 -15.03
C MET A 126 -1.03 -21.20 -16.33
N ASN A 127 -0.37 -20.95 -17.46
CA ASN A 127 -1.01 -20.83 -18.78
C ASN A 127 -1.19 -22.18 -19.49
N ARG A 128 -0.82 -23.29 -18.83
CA ARG A 128 -0.95 -24.66 -19.31
C ARG A 128 -2.18 -25.33 -18.70
#